data_AF-A0AAU7AXX3-F1
#
_entry.id   AF-A0AAU7AXX3-F1
#
_cell.length_a   1.000
_cell.length_b   1.000
_cell.length_c   1.000
_cell.angle_alpha   90.00
_cell.angle_beta   90.00
_cell.angle_gamma   90.00
#
_symmetry.space_group_name_H-M   'P 1'
#
loop_
_entity.id
_entity.type
_entity.pdbx_description
1 polymer ?
#
loop_
_entity_poly.entity_id
_entity_poly.type
_entity_poly.pdbx_seq_one_letter_code
_entity_poly.pdbx_strand_id
1 'polypeptide(L)' 'MDAPLVSCQDCSRTWHSRTMADGLRTIGHCPRCSGTLAWAEDAGDAAVVATPAGAAADVAPHLVLGLPRR' A
#
# COMPACT_ATOMS: atom_id res chain seq x y z
N MET A 1 -7.19 -23.31 14.72
CA MET A 1 -7.18 -21.83 14.82
C MET A 1 -6.57 -21.32 13.53
N ASP A 2 -7.29 -20.50 12.78
CA ASP A 2 -6.74 -19.90 11.57
C ASP A 2 -5.60 -18.95 11.91
N ALA A 3 -4.48 -19.10 11.20
CA ALA A 3 -3.34 -18.20 11.34
C ALA A 3 -3.73 -16.76 10.93
N PRO A 4 -3.16 -15.73 11.56
CA PRO A 4 -3.38 -14.35 11.15
C PRO A 4 -2.80 -14.11 9.75
N LEU A 5 -3.55 -13.40 8.90
CA LEU A 5 -3.10 -12.99 7.57
C LEU A 5 -2.15 -11.79 7.65
N VAL A 6 -2.38 -10.89 8.60
CA VAL A 6 -1.54 -9.71 8.86
C VAL A 6 -1.34 -9.54 10.36
N SER A 7 -0.13 -9.19 10.77
CA SER A 7 0.22 -8.83 12.14
C SER A 7 1.00 -7.51 12.18
N CYS A 8 0.68 -6.65 13.14
CA CYS A 8 1.48 -5.45 13.42
C CYS A 8 2.66 -5.83 14.31
N GLN A 9 3.87 -5.43 13.92
CA GLN A 9 5.09 -5.74 14.65
C GLN A 9 5.27 -4.87 15.91
N ASP A 10 4.63 -3.70 15.95
CA ASP A 10 4.79 -2.74 17.06
C ASP A 10 3.71 -2.86 18.14
N CYS A 11 2.45 -3.13 17.76
CA CYS A 11 1.31 -3.17 18.69
C CYS A 11 0.61 -4.52 18.77
N SER A 12 1.21 -5.56 18.19
CA SER A 12 0.76 -6.97 18.21
C SER A 12 -0.69 -7.20 17.76
N ARG A 13 -1.30 -6.24 17.06
CA ARG A 13 -2.66 -6.40 16.54
C ARG A 13 -2.64 -7.33 15.33
N THR A 14 -3.62 -8.22 15.23
CA THR A 14 -3.74 -9.20 14.16
C THR A 14 -5.03 -9.00 13.35
N TRP A 15 -4.97 -9.40 12.10
CA TRP A 15 -6.11 -9.40 11.17
C TRP A 15 -6.19 -10.74 10.44
N HIS A 16 -7.40 -11.27 10.34
CA HIS A 16 -7.68 -12.60 9.77
C HIS A 16 -8.55 -12.54 8.50
N SER A 17 -9.07 -11.37 8.15
CA SER A 17 -9.90 -11.19 6.95
C SER A 17 -9.04 -10.80 5.76
N ARG A 18 -9.23 -11.50 4.63
CA ARG A 18 -8.53 -11.21 3.38
C ARG A 18 -8.82 -9.80 2.86
N THR A 19 -10.09 -9.39 2.86
CA THR A 19 -10.50 -8.03 2.48
C THR A 19 -9.80 -6.97 3.33
N MET A 20 -9.57 -7.26 4.62
CA MET A 20 -8.88 -6.33 5.50
C MET A 20 -7.37 -6.31 5.25
N ALA A 21 -6.77 -7.47 4.95
CA ALA A 21 -5.37 -7.57 4.55
C ALA A 21 -5.08 -6.79 3.26
N ASP A 22 -5.97 -6.88 2.27
CA ASP A 22 -5.87 -6.12 1.02
C ASP A 22 -5.99 -4.61 1.27
N GLY A 23 -6.94 -4.18 2.11
CA GLY A 23 -7.05 -2.77 2.50
C GLY A 23 -5.80 -2.27 3.23
N LEU A 24 -5.19 -3.10 4.07
CA LEU A 24 -3.95 -2.77 4.78
C LEU A 24 -2.72 -2.69 3.85
N ARG A 25 -2.69 -3.45 2.75
CA ARG A 25 -1.64 -3.29 1.71
C ARG A 25 -1.68 -1.90 1.09
N THR A 26 -2.87 -1.35 0.84
CA THR A 26 -3.03 0.01 0.32
C THR A 26 -2.59 1.09 1.31
N ILE A 27 -2.86 0.88 2.60
CA ILE A 27 -2.48 1.85 3.66
C ILE A 27 -0.98 1.81 3.93
N GLY A 28 -0.36 0.62 3.88
CA GLY A 28 1.08 0.42 4.07
C GLY A 28 1.56 0.50 5.53
N HIS A 29 0.72 0.91 6.48
CA HIS A 29 1.05 0.98 7.91
C HIS A 29 -0.13 0.59 8.80
N CYS A 30 0.15 0.29 10.07
CA CYS A 30 -0.88 -0.01 11.05
C CYS A 30 -1.77 1.23 11.28
N PRO A 31 -3.11 1.14 11.12
CA PRO A 31 -4.00 2.27 11.32
C PRO A 31 -4.16 2.67 12.80
N ARG A 32 -3.65 1.86 13.73
CA ARG A 32 -3.73 2.12 15.18
C ARG A 32 -2.50 2.85 15.71
N CYS A 33 -1.31 2.44 15.30
CA CYS A 33 -0.04 2.93 15.87
C CYS A 33 0.94 3.43 14.82
N SER A 34 0.55 3.43 13.54
CA SER A 34 1.42 3.75 12.40
C SER A 34 2.66 2.86 12.25
N GLY A 35 2.66 1.71 12.93
CA GLY A 35 3.73 0.72 12.91
C GLY A 35 3.78 -0.14 11.65
N THR A 36 4.77 -1.02 11.60
CA THR A 36 5.06 -1.91 10.47
C THR A 36 4.16 -3.13 10.50
N LEU A 37 3.63 -3.48 9.33
CA LEU A 37 2.81 -4.68 9.14
C LEU A 37 3.67 -5.83 8.60
N ALA A 38 3.36 -7.05 9.02
CA ALA A 38 3.89 -8.28 8.50
C ALA A 38 2.74 -9.11 7.93
N TRP A 39 2.90 -9.62 6.71
CA TRP A 39 1.89 -10.41 6.01
C TRP A 39 2.32 -11.87 5.98
N ALA A 40 1.38 -12.79 6.20
CA ALA A 40 1.67 -14.22 6.19
C ALA A 40 2.09 -14.73 4.79
N GLU A 41 1.61 -14.08 3.74
CA GLU A 41 1.91 -14.42 2.33
C GLU A 41 3.33 -14.00 1.92
N ASP A 42 3.83 -12.88 2.46
CA ASP A 42 5.12 -12.29 2.11
C ASP A 42 6.32 -13.06 2.71
N ALA A 43 6.08 -14.05 3.58
CA ALA A 43 7.13 -14.94 4.09
C ALA A 43 7.74 -15.85 3.00
N GLY A 44 7.10 -15.94 1.82
CA GLY A 44 7.60 -16.71 0.67
C GLY A 44 8.22 -15.89 -0.47
N ASP A 45 8.02 -14.57 -0.50
CA ASP A 45 8.37 -13.73 -1.65
C ASP A 45 9.10 -12.46 -1.18
N ALA A 46 10.29 -12.65 -0.61
CA ALA A 46 11.19 -11.54 -0.36
C ALA A 46 11.74 -11.00 -1.69
N ALA A 47 11.04 -10.04 -2.30
CA ALA A 47 11.62 -8.86 -2.98
C ALA A 47 10.65 -8.23 -3.99
N VAL A 48 9.86 -7.24 -3.56
CA VAL A 48 9.65 -6.06 -4.42
C VAL A 48 9.79 -4.81 -3.55
N VAL A 49 11.02 -4.31 -3.49
CA VAL A 49 11.33 -2.97 -3.02
C VAL A 49 10.43 -2.01 -3.81
N ALA A 50 9.54 -1.32 -3.10
CA ALA A 50 8.77 -0.22 -3.65
C ALA A 50 9.75 0.84 -4.16
N THR A 51 9.99 0.83 -5.47
CA THR A 51 10.52 2.00 -6.15
C THR A 51 9.31 2.86 -6.47
N PRO A 52 9.18 4.10 -5.96
CA PRO A 52 8.18 5.02 -6.50
C PRO A 52 8.58 5.31 -7.96
N ALA A 53 7.99 4.54 -8.87
CA ALA A 53 8.21 4.72 -10.30
C ALA A 53 7.44 5.96 -10.75
N GLY A 54 8.21 6.99 -11.10
CA GLY A 54 7.82 7.93 -12.13
C GLY A 54 7.06 9.15 -11.64
N ALA A 55 7.82 10.22 -11.46
CA ALA A 55 7.47 11.60 -11.74
C ALA A 55 6.09 11.79 -12.38
N ALA A 56 5.27 12.64 -11.73
CA ALA A 56 4.12 13.26 -12.35
C ALA A 56 4.46 13.65 -13.78
N ALA A 57 3.83 13.00 -14.75
CA ALA A 57 3.84 13.48 -16.12
C ALA A 57 3.36 14.93 -16.06
N ASP A 58 4.21 15.85 -16.51
CA ASP A 58 3.91 17.26 -16.67
C ASP A 58 2.76 17.37 -17.69
N VAL A 59 1.52 17.16 -17.22
CA VAL A 59 0.32 17.34 -18.03
C VAL A 59 0.18 18.84 -18.19
N ALA A 60 0.69 19.33 -19.31
CA ALA A 60 0.65 20.73 -19.63
C ALA A 60 -0.82 21.23 -19.59
N PRO A 61 -1.15 22.28 -18.80
CA PRO A 61 -2.52 22.67 -18.46
C PRO A 61 -3.47 22.85 -19.66
N HIS A 62 -2.92 23.23 -20.82
CA HIS A 62 -3.66 23.41 -22.06
C HIS A 62 -4.33 22.13 -22.59
N LEU A 63 -3.86 20.93 -22.21
CA LEU A 63 -4.51 19.66 -22.55
C LEU A 63 -5.74 19.38 -21.68
N VAL A 64 -5.83 19.96 -20.48
CA VAL A 64 -6.96 19.79 -19.55
C VAL A 64 -8.04 20.85 -19.78
N LEU A 65 -7.62 22.08 -20.11
CA LEU A 65 -8.52 23.22 -20.30
C LEU A 65 -9.00 23.40 -21.75
N GLY A 66 -8.52 22.58 -22.70
CA GLY A 66 -8.99 22.57 -24.09
C GLY A 66 -8.69 23.85 -24.88
N LEU A 67 -7.69 24.65 -24.49
CA LEU A 67 -7.37 25.89 -25.21
C LEU A 67 -6.45 25.61 -26.40
N PRO A 68 -6.82 26.04 -27.62
CA PRO A 68 -5.98 25.86 -28.81
C PRO A 68 -4.71 26.72 -28.72
N ARG A 69 -3.57 26.15 -29.15
CA ARG A 69 -2.33 26.92 -29.39
C ARG A 69 -2.43 27.62 -30.75
N ARG A 70 -2.00 28.89 -30.81
CA ARG A 70 -1.83 29.65 -32.06
C ARG A 70 -0.51 29.30 -32.73
#